data_AF-A0A9D4I287-F1
#
_entry.id   AF-A0A9D4I287-F1
#
_cell.length_a   1.000
_cell.length_b   1.000
_cell.length_c   1.000
_cell.angle_alpha   90.00
_cell.angle_beta   90.00
_cell.angle_gamma   90.00
#
_symmetry.space_group_name_H-M   'P 1'
#
loop_
_entity.id
_entity.type
_entity.pdbx_description
1 polymer ?
#
loop_
_entity_poly.entity_id
_entity_poly.type
_entity_poly.pdbx_seq_one_letter_code
_entity_poly.pdbx_strand_id
1 'polypeptide(L)'
;MATVSQVVSPTTGSSECPPSANHSGHAVYGSIPPVFERQEAALLMILGFGGVSVLLALLHRQVRKRVFHDDNNVDTAFDAGGRVSTSLTAVTVASQFLWPGDILQSSTITVKTGISGPLWYTVGAVMNIALFPIVSVYLKTRAPGAKTYLQIMYARYGRAAHILFVVMALMVNLCVIAVLIVAGVSTIKAATVDASDEFCVVIIAVLFGSYSFIGKVA
;
A
#
# COMPACT_ATOMS: atom_id res chain seq x y z
N MET A 1 25.33 -0.39 27.44
CA MET A 1 25.36 -0.75 28.87
C MET A 1 24.26 0.05 29.55
N ALA A 2 23.46 -0.62 30.39
CA ALA A 2 22.20 -0.26 31.06
C ALA A 2 22.02 1.24 31.45
N THR A 3 20.81 1.77 31.62
CA THR A 3 20.08 1.62 32.90
C THR A 3 18.60 1.99 32.81
N VAL A 4 17.79 1.09 33.35
CA VAL A 4 16.38 1.17 33.74
C VAL A 4 16.20 2.11 34.94
N SER A 5 15.16 2.94 34.97
CA SER A 5 14.60 3.44 36.25
C SER A 5 13.08 3.60 36.15
N GLN A 6 12.33 2.61 36.62
CA GLN A 6 11.62 2.58 37.92
C GLN A 6 10.31 3.40 37.93
N VAL A 7 9.18 2.74 37.66
CA VAL A 7 7.88 3.13 38.23
C VAL A 7 7.60 2.22 39.41
N VAL A 8 7.67 2.82 40.58
CA VAL A 8 7.43 2.26 41.92
C VAL A 8 5.96 1.89 42.08
N SER A 9 5.69 0.68 42.58
CA SER A 9 4.37 0.22 43.06
C SER A 9 4.08 0.72 44.48
N PRO A 10 2.80 0.86 44.87
CA PRO A 10 2.36 0.53 46.22
C PRO A 10 1.51 -0.76 46.19
N THR A 11 1.88 -1.66 47.09
CA THR A 11 1.25 -2.94 47.43
C THR A 11 -0.11 -2.76 48.12
N THR A 12 -1.11 -3.58 47.77
CA THR A 12 -1.91 -4.42 48.70
C THR A 12 -2.97 -5.21 47.92
N GLY A 13 -3.07 -6.52 48.15
CA GLY A 13 -4.21 -7.33 47.72
C GLY A 13 -3.81 -8.66 47.09
N SER A 14 -3.68 -9.68 47.93
CA SER A 14 -3.39 -11.09 47.63
C SER A 14 -4.32 -11.73 46.60
N SER A 15 -3.75 -12.40 45.60
CA SER A 15 -4.28 -13.60 44.96
C SER A 15 -3.12 -14.34 44.30
N GLU A 16 -2.89 -15.58 44.74
CA GLU A 16 -1.76 -16.44 44.38
C GLU A 16 -1.67 -16.72 42.86
N CYS A 17 -0.46 -16.66 42.31
CA CYS A 17 -0.08 -17.29 41.04
C CYS A 17 0.61 -18.63 41.33
N PRO A 18 0.30 -19.73 40.61
CA PRO A 18 1.18 -20.88 40.53
C PRO A 18 2.33 -20.63 39.52
N PRO A 19 3.43 -21.41 39.59
CA PRO A 19 4.75 -20.97 39.12
C PRO A 19 4.95 -21.11 37.61
N SER A 20 5.67 -20.14 37.03
CA SER A 20 6.26 -20.24 35.69
C SER A 20 7.27 -21.39 35.61
N ALA A 21 7.10 -22.27 34.63
CA ALA A 21 8.14 -23.17 34.17
C ALA A 21 8.21 -23.13 32.63
N ASN A 22 9.41 -22.79 32.14
CA ASN A 22 9.90 -22.85 30.75
C ASN A 22 9.32 -21.87 29.71
N HIS A 23 9.83 -20.63 29.75
CA HIS A 23 10.00 -19.84 28.53
C HIS A 23 11.22 -20.35 27.73
N SER A 24 11.10 -21.55 27.15
CA SER A 24 11.83 -21.90 25.94
C SER A 24 11.09 -21.25 24.77
N GLY A 25 11.74 -20.29 24.11
CA GLY A 25 11.16 -19.52 23.02
C GLY A 25 10.69 -20.39 21.87
N HIS A 26 9.38 -20.49 21.69
CA HIS A 26 8.73 -20.69 20.42
C HIS A 26 7.46 -19.85 20.46
N ALA A 27 7.50 -18.69 19.82
CA ALA A 27 6.29 -17.94 19.53
C ALA A 27 5.36 -18.87 18.75
N VAL A 28 4.26 -19.28 19.38
CA VAL A 28 3.18 -20.03 18.77
C VAL A 28 2.48 -19.10 17.77
N TYR A 29 3.10 -18.86 16.62
CA TYR A 29 2.34 -18.78 15.39
C TYR A 29 1.86 -20.20 15.17
N GLY A 30 0.57 -20.45 15.43
CA GLY A 30 -0.05 -21.72 15.10
C GLY A 30 0.34 -22.06 13.66
N SER A 31 1.00 -23.21 13.49
CA SER A 31 1.35 -23.77 12.20
C SER A 31 0.05 -23.99 11.43
N ILE A 32 -0.39 -22.99 10.67
CA ILE A 32 -1.41 -23.19 9.64
C ILE A 32 -0.74 -24.13 8.65
N PRO A 33 -1.20 -25.38 8.52
CA PRO A 33 -0.62 -26.28 7.54
C PRO A 33 -0.79 -25.60 6.17
N PRO A 34 0.30 -25.41 5.43
CA PRO A 34 0.22 -24.76 4.13
C PRO A 34 -0.71 -25.56 3.21
N VAL A 35 -1.66 -24.85 2.58
CA VAL A 35 -2.86 -25.45 1.97
C VAL A 35 -2.61 -25.94 0.54
N PHE A 36 -1.58 -25.42 -0.13
CA PHE A 36 -1.34 -25.66 -1.57
C PHE A 36 0.10 -26.06 -1.86
N GLU A 37 0.27 -27.07 -2.71
CA GLU A 37 1.57 -27.49 -3.25
C GLU A 37 2.19 -26.39 -4.12
N ARG A 38 3.53 -26.30 -4.19
CA ARG A 38 4.25 -25.18 -4.83
C ARG A 38 3.78 -24.88 -6.25
N GLN A 39 3.55 -25.93 -7.04
CA GLN A 39 3.18 -25.82 -8.46
C GLN A 39 1.70 -25.43 -8.63
N GLU A 40 0.81 -25.97 -7.80
CA GLU A 40 -0.61 -25.63 -7.84
C GLU A 40 -0.85 -24.20 -7.36
N ALA A 41 -0.17 -23.77 -6.30
CA ALA A 41 -0.27 -22.39 -5.80
C ALA A 41 0.23 -21.37 -6.84
N ALA A 42 1.31 -21.70 -7.55
CA ALA A 42 1.83 -20.88 -8.64
C ALA A 42 0.80 -20.67 -9.75
N LEU A 43 0.22 -21.77 -10.21
CA LEU A 43 -0.76 -21.79 -11.29
C LEU A 43 -2.03 -21.07 -10.86
N LEU A 44 -2.51 -21.30 -9.64
CA LEU A 44 -3.69 -20.61 -9.09
C LEU A 44 -3.45 -19.11 -8.92
N MET A 45 -2.26 -18.67 -8.50
CA MET A 45 -1.94 -17.24 -8.41
C MET A 45 -1.83 -16.58 -9.79
N ILE A 46 -1.12 -17.20 -10.73
CA ILE A 46 -0.95 -16.63 -12.07
C ILE A 46 -2.27 -16.67 -12.85
N LEU A 47 -2.99 -17.78 -12.84
CA LEU A 47 -4.25 -17.93 -13.56
C LEU A 47 -5.39 -17.17 -12.87
N GLY A 48 -5.48 -17.23 -11.55
CA GLY A 48 -6.50 -16.53 -10.77
C GLY A 48 -6.27 -15.03 -10.76
N PHE A 49 -5.18 -14.56 -10.14
CA PHE A 49 -4.90 -13.14 -10.02
C PHE A 49 -4.54 -12.51 -11.37
N GLY A 50 -3.69 -13.17 -12.16
CA GLY A 50 -3.34 -12.71 -13.50
C GLY A 50 -4.54 -12.75 -14.45
N GLY A 51 -5.31 -13.83 -14.48
CA GLY A 51 -6.51 -13.94 -15.32
C GLY A 51 -7.59 -12.92 -14.97
N VAL A 52 -7.88 -12.71 -13.67
CA VAL A 52 -8.80 -11.68 -13.21
C VAL A 52 -8.28 -10.28 -13.57
N SER A 53 -6.98 -10.02 -13.40
CA SER A 53 -6.38 -8.72 -13.77
C SER A 53 -6.50 -8.43 -15.28
N VAL A 54 -6.29 -9.44 -16.12
CA VAL A 54 -6.45 -9.33 -17.59
C VAL A 54 -7.91 -9.09 -17.93
N LEU A 55 -8.85 -9.82 -17.30
CA LEU A 55 -10.28 -9.62 -17.52
C LEU A 55 -10.71 -8.19 -17.14
N LEU A 56 -10.27 -7.68 -15.98
CA LEU A 56 -10.52 -6.31 -15.56
C LEU A 56 -9.92 -5.29 -16.54
N ALA A 57 -8.70 -5.53 -17.04
CA ALA A 57 -8.07 -4.65 -18.02
C ALA A 57 -8.82 -4.65 -19.37
N LEU A 58 -9.27 -5.81 -19.83
CA LEU A 58 -10.09 -5.93 -21.04
C LEU A 58 -11.47 -5.29 -20.87
N LEU A 59 -12.09 -5.47 -19.70
CA LEU A 59 -13.35 -4.82 -19.35
C LEU A 59 -13.18 -3.30 -19.33
N HIS A 60 -12.13 -2.79 -18.69
CA HIS A 60 -11.81 -1.37 -18.65
C HIS A 60 -11.61 -0.81 -20.08
N ARG A 61 -10.85 -1.51 -20.92
CA ARG A 61 -10.68 -1.16 -22.34
C ARG A 61 -12.02 -1.13 -23.08
N GLN A 62 -12.88 -2.11 -22.84
CA GLN A 62 -14.18 -2.20 -23.50
C GLN A 62 -15.12 -1.08 -23.05
N VAL A 63 -15.10 -0.72 -21.77
CA VAL A 63 -15.84 0.42 -21.22
C VAL A 63 -15.32 1.73 -21.82
N ARG A 64 -14.00 1.94 -21.88
CA ARG A 64 -13.40 3.12 -22.53
C ARG A 64 -13.82 3.26 -23.99
N LYS A 65 -13.74 2.16 -24.76
CA LYS A 65 -14.12 2.16 -26.17
C LYS A 65 -15.62 2.36 -26.42
N ARG A 66 -16.49 1.74 -25.61
CA ARG A 66 -17.95 1.80 -25.83
C ARG A 66 -18.64 3.02 -25.25
N VAL A 67 -18.14 3.55 -24.13
CA VAL A 67 -18.81 4.65 -23.40
C VAL A 67 -18.17 6.00 -23.72
N PHE A 68 -16.84 6.05 -23.80
CA PHE A 68 -16.11 7.31 -23.91
C PHE A 68 -15.65 7.64 -25.34
N HIS A 69 -15.70 6.67 -26.27
CA HIS A 69 -15.21 6.80 -27.66
C HIS A 69 -13.84 7.49 -27.73
N ASP A 70 -12.97 7.16 -26.78
CA ASP A 70 -11.75 7.92 -26.52
C ASP A 70 -10.72 7.70 -27.64
N ASP A 71 -10.21 8.81 -28.20
CA ASP A 71 -9.05 8.78 -29.09
C ASP A 71 -7.80 8.45 -28.25
N ASN A 72 -6.83 7.73 -28.80
CA ASN A 72 -5.61 7.28 -28.11
C ASN A 72 -4.66 8.46 -27.76
N ASN A 73 -5.10 9.39 -26.92
CA ASN A 73 -4.33 10.55 -26.49
C ASN A 73 -3.87 10.39 -25.04
N VAL A 74 -2.57 10.55 -24.84
CA VAL A 74 -1.92 10.40 -23.53
C VAL A 74 -2.45 11.40 -22.51
N ASP A 75 -2.86 12.60 -22.93
CA ASP A 75 -3.40 13.61 -22.02
C ASP A 75 -4.77 13.22 -21.45
N THR A 76 -5.58 12.48 -22.20
CA THR A 76 -6.87 11.96 -21.71
C THR A 76 -6.65 10.79 -20.75
N ALA A 77 -5.65 9.95 -21.01
CA ALA A 77 -5.30 8.84 -20.13
C ALA A 77 -4.74 9.30 -18.77
N PHE A 78 -3.96 10.39 -18.73
CA PHE A 78 -3.31 10.86 -17.50
C PHE A 78 -4.11 11.87 -16.68
N ASP A 79 -4.87 12.77 -17.31
CA ASP A 79 -5.60 13.85 -16.60
C ASP A 79 -7.06 14.00 -17.07
N ALA A 80 -7.61 13.01 -17.80
CA ALA A 80 -8.94 13.10 -18.43
C ALA A 80 -9.13 14.39 -19.25
N GLY A 81 -8.06 14.89 -19.88
CA GLY A 81 -8.05 16.16 -20.61
C GLY A 81 -8.23 17.41 -19.74
N GLY A 82 -7.96 17.33 -18.43
CA GLY A 82 -8.16 18.41 -17.46
C GLY A 82 -9.60 18.56 -16.96
N ARG A 83 -10.50 17.62 -17.29
CA ARG A 83 -11.94 17.66 -16.96
C ARG A 83 -12.31 16.87 -15.71
N VAL A 84 -11.45 16.86 -14.69
CA VAL A 84 -11.70 16.15 -13.42
C VAL A 84 -12.31 17.08 -12.37
N SER A 85 -13.41 16.67 -11.74
CA SER A 85 -13.99 17.44 -10.64
C SER A 85 -13.13 17.34 -9.38
N THR A 86 -13.18 18.39 -8.56
CA THR A 86 -12.43 18.45 -7.29
C THR A 86 -12.81 17.32 -6.34
N SER A 87 -14.10 16.99 -6.26
CA SER A 87 -14.61 15.87 -5.47
C SER A 87 -14.14 14.52 -6.00
N LEU A 88 -14.13 14.32 -7.33
CA LEU A 88 -13.61 13.10 -7.93
C LEU A 88 -12.12 12.94 -7.64
N THR A 89 -11.33 14.03 -7.71
CA THR A 89 -9.91 14.00 -7.33
C THR A 89 -9.73 13.60 -5.86
N ALA A 90 -10.55 14.15 -4.95
CA ALA A 90 -10.49 13.81 -3.53
C ALA A 90 -10.81 12.34 -3.27
N VAL A 91 -11.83 11.79 -3.93
CA VAL A 91 -12.19 10.36 -3.84
C VAL A 91 -11.08 9.47 -4.39
N THR A 92 -10.49 9.83 -5.53
CA THR A 92 -9.35 9.09 -6.11
C THR A 92 -8.16 9.04 -5.16
N VAL A 93 -7.81 10.17 -4.52
CA VAL A 93 -6.73 10.20 -3.52
C VAL A 93 -7.07 9.32 -2.31
N ALA A 94 -8.30 9.43 -1.79
CA ALA A 94 -8.73 8.59 -0.66
C ALA A 94 -8.64 7.10 -0.99
N SER A 95 -8.99 6.71 -2.22
CA SER A 95 -8.87 5.32 -2.69
C SER A 95 -7.42 4.86 -2.81
N GLN A 96 -6.50 5.72 -3.28
CA GLN A 96 -5.07 5.39 -3.41
C GLN A 96 -4.38 5.23 -2.05
N PHE A 97 -4.98 5.74 -0.99
CA PHE A 97 -4.46 5.60 0.37
C PHE A 97 -4.82 4.25 1.02
N LEU A 98 -5.80 3.51 0.48
CA LEU A 98 -6.16 2.21 1.06
C LEU A 98 -5.19 1.13 0.61
N TRP A 99 -4.12 0.94 1.38
CA TRP A 99 -3.12 -0.09 1.07
C TRP A 99 -3.49 -1.40 1.76
N PRO A 100 -3.40 -2.54 1.07
CA PRO A 100 -3.59 -3.85 1.70
C PRO A 100 -2.66 -4.07 2.91
N GLY A 101 -1.47 -3.46 2.87
CA GLY A 101 -0.53 -3.46 3.99
C GLY A 101 -1.10 -2.83 5.26
N ASP A 102 -1.86 -1.73 5.15
CA ASP A 102 -2.51 -1.09 6.31
C ASP A 102 -3.60 -1.98 6.90
N ILE A 103 -4.34 -2.73 6.07
CA ILE A 103 -5.34 -3.70 6.52
C ILE A 103 -4.65 -4.84 7.30
N LEU A 104 -3.59 -5.41 6.73
CA LEU A 104 -2.84 -6.50 7.36
C LEU A 104 -2.17 -6.05 8.66
N GLN A 105 -1.58 -4.86 8.66
CA GLN A 105 -0.96 -4.25 9.84
C GLN A 105 -2.02 -3.94 10.90
N SER A 106 -3.19 -3.43 10.51
CA SER A 106 -4.31 -3.19 11.43
C SER A 106 -4.78 -4.48 12.11
N SER A 107 -4.97 -5.57 11.37
CA SER A 107 -5.29 -6.89 11.95
C SER A 107 -4.19 -7.38 12.89
N THR A 108 -2.93 -7.22 12.50
CA THR A 108 -1.78 -7.63 13.32
C THR A 108 -1.72 -6.86 14.63
N ILE A 109 -1.94 -5.54 14.58
CA ILE A 109 -1.96 -4.68 15.77
C ILE A 109 -3.18 -4.99 16.64
N THR A 110 -4.35 -5.26 16.05
CA THR A 110 -5.58 -5.63 16.77
C THR A 110 -5.38 -6.89 17.61
N VAL A 111 -4.77 -7.91 17.01
CA VAL A 111 -4.52 -9.19 17.70
C VAL A 111 -3.54 -9.02 18.87
N LYS A 112 -2.58 -8.09 18.76
CA LYS A 112 -1.54 -7.87 19.80
C LYS A 112 -1.95 -6.89 20.89
N THR A 113 -2.75 -5.88 20.56
CA THR A 113 -3.01 -4.72 21.44
C THR A 113 -4.50 -4.45 21.68
N GLY A 114 -5.39 -5.27 21.14
CA GLY A 114 -6.83 -5.04 21.18
C GLY A 114 -7.29 -3.93 20.24
N ILE A 115 -8.53 -3.47 20.40
CA ILE A 115 -9.19 -2.50 19.51
C ILE A 115 -8.60 -1.08 19.64
N SER A 116 -7.99 -0.74 20.78
CA SER A 116 -7.47 0.60 21.06
C SER A 116 -6.21 0.95 20.23
N GLY A 117 -5.33 -0.02 19.95
CA GLY A 117 -4.11 0.20 19.16
C GLY A 117 -4.36 0.65 17.72
N PRO A 118 -5.19 -0.09 16.94
CA PRO A 118 -5.57 0.32 15.59
C PRO A 118 -6.34 1.65 15.58
N LEU A 119 -7.19 1.93 16.57
CA LEU A 119 -7.90 3.20 16.66
C LEU A 119 -6.95 4.39 16.76
N TRP A 120 -5.93 4.34 17.61
CA TRP A 120 -4.97 5.45 17.71
C TRP A 120 -4.13 5.63 16.44
N TYR A 121 -3.71 4.53 15.82
CA TYR A 121 -2.97 4.54 14.56
C TYR A 121 -3.80 5.14 13.41
N THR A 122 -5.06 4.71 13.27
CA THR A 122 -5.95 5.16 12.20
C THR A 122 -6.36 6.62 12.36
N VAL A 123 -6.57 7.12 13.58
CA VAL A 123 -6.87 8.55 13.82
C VAL A 123 -5.75 9.45 13.30
N GLY A 124 -4.49 9.10 13.55
CA GLY A 124 -3.34 9.83 13.03
C GLY A 124 -3.24 9.79 11.50
N ALA A 125 -3.48 8.63 10.90
CA ALA A 125 -3.48 8.47 9.45
C ALA A 125 -4.61 9.30 8.79
N VAL A 126 -5.84 9.20 9.31
CA VAL A 126 -7.02 9.89 8.77
C VAL A 126 -6.87 11.41 8.81
N MET A 127 -6.21 11.97 9.83
CA MET A 127 -5.94 13.41 9.89
C MET A 127 -5.09 13.88 8.71
N ASN A 128 -4.06 13.12 8.33
CA ASN A 128 -3.20 13.43 7.18
C ASN A 128 -3.96 13.28 5.86
N ILE A 129 -4.79 12.25 5.73
CA ILE A 129 -5.60 12.01 4.52
C ILE A 129 -6.62 13.13 4.32
N ALA A 130 -7.29 13.59 5.38
CA ALA A 130 -8.31 14.64 5.28
C ALA A 130 -7.72 15.99 4.87
N LEU A 131 -6.46 16.26 5.23
CA LEU A 131 -5.78 17.50 4.87
C LEU A 131 -5.40 17.57 3.38
N PHE A 132 -5.02 16.44 2.78
CA PHE A 132 -4.57 16.40 1.39
C PHE A 132 -5.57 16.92 0.35
N PRO A 133 -6.86 16.52 0.34
CA PRO A 133 -7.81 17.02 -0.64
C PRO A 133 -8.05 18.52 -0.46
N ILE A 134 -8.07 19.04 0.76
CA ILE A 134 -8.22 20.48 1.05
C ILE A 134 -7.07 21.27 0.42
N VAL A 135 -5.82 20.82 0.65
CA VAL A 135 -4.64 21.43 0.04
C VAL A 135 -4.68 21.29 -1.48
N SER A 136 -5.10 20.14 -2.02
CA SER A 136 -5.24 19.94 -3.46
C SER A 136 -6.23 20.90 -4.10
N VAL A 137 -7.38 21.19 -3.46
CA VAL A 137 -8.35 22.19 -3.93
C VAL A 137 -7.69 23.58 -3.95
N TYR A 138 -6.99 23.92 -2.87
CA TYR A 138 -6.32 25.21 -2.73
C TYR A 138 -5.23 25.41 -3.80
N LEU A 139 -4.46 24.37 -4.11
CA LEU A 139 -3.44 24.41 -5.16
C LEU A 139 -4.06 24.56 -6.56
N LYS A 140 -5.15 23.85 -6.85
CA LYS A 140 -5.86 23.96 -8.14
C LYS A 140 -6.45 25.37 -8.37
N THR A 141 -6.92 26.03 -7.32
CA THR A 141 -7.46 27.41 -7.42
C THR A 141 -6.38 28.47 -7.56
N ARG A 142 -5.19 28.28 -6.97
CA ARG A 142 -4.07 29.24 -7.02
C ARG A 142 -3.13 29.06 -8.20
N ALA A 143 -3.04 27.86 -8.77
CA ALA A 143 -2.16 27.53 -9.90
C ALA A 143 -2.89 26.73 -10.99
N PRO A 144 -3.84 27.34 -11.74
CA PRO A 144 -4.71 26.64 -12.70
C PRO A 144 -4.00 26.10 -13.97
N GLY A 145 -2.68 26.18 -14.06
CA GLY A 145 -1.87 25.60 -15.15
C GLY A 145 -0.90 24.50 -14.72
N ALA A 146 -0.80 24.20 -13.43
CA ALA A 146 0.12 23.17 -12.94
C ALA A 146 -0.54 21.79 -13.00
N LYS A 147 0.08 20.88 -13.77
CA LYS A 147 -0.36 19.49 -13.94
C LYS A 147 0.25 18.54 -12.91
N THR A 148 1.34 18.95 -12.28
CA THR A 148 2.01 18.19 -11.20
C THR A 148 2.36 19.11 -10.03
N TYR A 149 2.38 18.56 -8.82
CA TYR A 149 2.79 19.35 -7.64
C TYR A 149 4.25 19.83 -7.77
N LEU A 150 5.09 19.10 -8.51
CA LEU A 150 6.48 19.46 -8.78
C LEU A 150 6.60 20.78 -9.54
N GLN A 151 5.69 21.05 -10.48
CA GLN A 151 5.66 22.34 -11.20
C GLN A 151 5.33 23.50 -10.27
N ILE A 152 4.46 23.29 -9.27
CA ILE A 152 4.15 24.29 -8.25
C ILE A 152 5.39 24.58 -7.40
N MET A 153 6.13 23.53 -7.01
CA MET A 153 7.36 23.69 -6.25
C MET A 153 8.45 24.43 -7.05
N TYR A 154 8.53 24.19 -8.36
CA TYR A 154 9.42 24.94 -9.25
C TYR A 154 9.06 26.42 -9.33
N ALA A 155 7.77 26.72 -9.53
CA ALA A 155 7.29 28.10 -9.65
C ALA A 155 7.48 28.90 -8.35
N ARG A 156 7.39 28.24 -7.18
CA ARG A 156 7.48 28.90 -5.88
C ARG A 156 8.90 28.95 -5.29
N TYR A 157 9.66 27.87 -5.40
CA TYR A 157 10.96 27.71 -4.71
C TYR A 157 12.16 27.62 -5.67
N GLY A 158 11.92 27.71 -6.98
CA GLY A 158 12.96 27.69 -8.00
C GLY A 158 13.53 26.30 -8.31
N ARG A 159 14.61 26.29 -9.09
CA ARG A 159 15.17 25.06 -9.69
C ARG A 159 15.83 24.12 -8.67
N ALA A 160 16.57 24.66 -7.70
CA ALA A 160 17.28 23.85 -6.71
C ALA A 160 16.31 23.06 -5.82
N ALA A 161 15.28 23.72 -5.30
CA ALA A 161 14.23 23.05 -4.52
C ALA A 161 13.44 22.05 -5.37
N HIS A 162 13.11 22.39 -6.62
CA HIS A 162 12.42 21.45 -7.52
C HIS A 162 13.19 20.14 -7.70
N ILE A 163 14.50 20.19 -7.95
CA ILE A 163 15.33 18.98 -8.11
C ILE A 163 15.30 18.14 -6.82
N LEU A 164 15.42 18.77 -5.65
CA LEU A 164 15.32 18.06 -4.37
C LEU A 164 13.96 17.35 -4.21
N PHE A 165 12.85 18.04 -4.51
CA PHE A 165 11.51 17.43 -4.44
C PHE A 165 11.32 16.31 -5.47
N VAL A 166 11.88 16.44 -6.67
CA VAL A 166 11.87 15.37 -7.69
C VAL A 166 12.61 14.14 -7.19
N VAL A 167 13.84 14.31 -6.67
CA VAL A 167 14.66 13.21 -6.16
C VAL A 167 13.97 12.56 -4.96
N MET A 168 13.43 13.35 -4.03
CA MET A 168 12.69 12.82 -2.89
C MET A 168 11.45 12.02 -3.33
N ALA A 169 10.68 12.54 -4.31
CA ALA A 169 9.53 11.83 -4.84
C ALA A 169 9.90 10.48 -5.47
N LEU A 170 10.99 10.44 -6.23
CA LEU A 170 11.52 9.20 -6.82
C LEU A 170 11.98 8.23 -5.75
N MET A 171 12.71 8.69 -4.73
CA MET A 171 13.20 7.85 -3.64
C MET A 171 12.05 7.26 -2.81
N VAL A 172 11.02 8.04 -2.52
CA VAL A 172 9.82 7.55 -1.82
C VAL A 172 9.12 6.48 -2.65
N ASN A 173 8.92 6.71 -3.96
CA ASN A 173 8.32 5.72 -4.84
C ASN A 173 9.14 4.42 -4.90
N LEU A 174 10.47 4.50 -4.92
CA LEU A 174 11.34 3.32 -4.89
C LEU A 174 11.29 2.58 -3.54
N CYS A 175 11.30 3.32 -2.42
CA CYS A 175 11.17 2.76 -1.08
C CYS A 175 9.84 2.02 -0.91
N VAL A 176 8.76 2.62 -1.40
CA VAL A 176 7.42 2.01 -1.42
C VAL A 176 7.44 0.72 -2.23
N ILE A 177 7.97 0.73 -3.45
CA ILE A 177 8.07 -0.49 -4.27
C ILE A 177 8.86 -1.58 -3.53
N ALA A 178 9.97 -1.24 -2.87
CA ALA A 178 10.76 -2.20 -2.10
C ALA A 178 9.96 -2.81 -0.94
N VAL A 179 9.24 -2.00 -0.16
CA VAL A 179 8.40 -2.48 0.96
C VAL A 179 7.26 -3.36 0.45
N LEU A 180 6.62 -3.00 -0.67
CA LEU A 180 5.57 -3.84 -1.26
C LEU A 180 6.10 -5.18 -1.77
N ILE A 181 7.29 -5.22 -2.37
CA ILE A 181 7.91 -6.49 -2.80
C ILE A 181 8.16 -7.38 -1.58
N VAL A 182 8.75 -6.84 -0.51
CA VAL A 182 9.01 -7.61 0.72
C VAL A 182 7.71 -8.11 1.35
N ALA A 183 6.69 -7.26 1.46
CA ALA A 183 5.38 -7.64 1.97
C ALA A 183 4.70 -8.72 1.09
N GLY A 184 4.82 -8.60 -0.23
CA GLY A 184 4.31 -9.57 -1.20
C GLY A 184 4.99 -10.93 -1.05
N VAL A 185 6.33 -10.97 -0.96
CA VAL A 185 7.08 -12.22 -0.72
C VAL A 185 6.67 -12.86 0.60
N SER A 186 6.54 -12.08 1.67
CA SER A 186 6.08 -12.60 2.97
C SER A 186 4.67 -13.19 2.91
N THR A 187 3.77 -12.57 2.15
CA THR A 187 2.38 -13.03 2.02
C THR A 187 2.30 -14.32 1.22
N ILE A 188 3.05 -14.44 0.11
CA ILE A 188 3.10 -15.67 -0.70
C ILE A 188 3.71 -16.82 0.11
N LYS A 189 4.79 -16.57 0.85
CA LYS A 189 5.42 -17.56 1.73
C LYS A 189 4.47 -18.03 2.84
N ALA A 190 3.65 -17.14 3.39
CA ALA A 190 2.64 -17.52 4.38
C ALA A 190 1.52 -18.40 3.80
N ALA A 191 1.28 -18.33 2.49
CA ALA A 191 0.21 -19.06 1.82
C ALA A 191 0.65 -20.40 1.17
N THR A 192 1.96 -20.66 1.02
CA THR A 192 2.50 -21.78 0.22
C THR A 192 3.45 -22.68 1.01
N VAL A 193 3.51 -23.97 0.66
CA VAL A 193 4.47 -24.92 1.25
C VAL A 193 5.86 -24.66 0.65
N ASP A 194 6.85 -24.31 1.47
CA ASP A 194 8.27 -24.23 1.08
C ASP A 194 8.61 -23.39 -0.17
N ALA A 195 8.02 -22.20 -0.37
CA ALA A 195 8.37 -21.37 -1.53
C ALA A 195 9.79 -20.78 -1.46
N SER A 196 10.56 -20.94 -2.55
CA SER A 196 11.86 -20.27 -2.73
C SER A 196 11.69 -18.76 -2.95
N ASP A 197 12.61 -17.96 -2.40
CA ASP A 197 12.61 -16.50 -2.48
C ASP A 197 12.66 -16.01 -3.93
N GLU A 198 13.44 -16.69 -4.77
CA GLU A 198 13.60 -16.40 -6.19
C GLU A 198 12.27 -16.55 -6.93
N PHE A 199 11.52 -17.60 -6.58
CA PHE A 199 10.26 -17.93 -7.21
C PHE A 199 9.16 -16.89 -6.88
N CYS A 200 9.09 -16.45 -5.63
CA CYS A 200 8.16 -15.39 -5.20
C CYS A 200 8.43 -14.07 -5.93
N VAL A 201 9.70 -13.68 -6.08
CA VAL A 201 10.08 -12.44 -6.76
C VAL A 201 9.74 -12.50 -8.25
N VAL A 202 9.96 -13.65 -8.91
CA VAL A 202 9.60 -13.84 -10.31
C VAL A 202 8.09 -13.75 -10.52
N ILE A 203 7.27 -14.38 -9.68
CA ILE A 203 5.80 -14.27 -9.78
C ILE A 203 5.35 -12.82 -9.62
N ILE A 204 5.85 -12.12 -8.59
CA ILE A 204 5.53 -10.72 -8.35
C ILE A 204 5.94 -9.87 -9.57
N ALA A 205 7.15 -10.04 -10.09
CA ALA A 205 7.62 -9.31 -11.25
C ALA A 205 6.77 -9.55 -12.51
N VAL A 206 6.36 -10.79 -12.76
CA VAL A 206 5.50 -11.15 -13.91
C VAL A 206 4.10 -10.57 -13.76
N LEU A 207 3.49 -10.65 -12.56
CA LEU A 207 2.17 -10.10 -12.30
C LEU A 207 2.15 -8.57 -12.40
N PHE A 208 3.08 -7.88 -11.75
CA PHE A 208 3.18 -6.42 -11.85
C PHE A 208 3.58 -5.95 -13.25
N GLY A 209 4.49 -6.66 -13.91
CA GLY A 209 4.95 -6.36 -15.25
C GLY A 209 3.84 -6.50 -16.30
N SER A 210 3.06 -7.58 -16.24
CA SER A 210 1.92 -7.80 -17.14
C SER A 210 0.82 -6.76 -16.94
N TYR A 211 0.44 -6.44 -15.69
CA TYR A 211 -0.53 -5.39 -15.39
C TYR A 211 -0.07 -4.02 -15.92
N SER A 212 1.17 -3.65 -15.66
CA SER A 212 1.73 -2.36 -16.09
C SER A 212 1.85 -2.24 -17.62
N PHE A 213 2.17 -3.34 -18.30
CA PHE A 213 2.26 -3.38 -19.76
C PHE A 213 0.89 -3.16 -20.40
N ILE A 214 -0.13 -3.84 -19.91
CA ILE A 214 -1.50 -3.73 -20.44
C ILE A 214 -2.09 -2.34 -20.17
N GLY A 215 -1.79 -1.75 -19.01
CA GLY A 215 -2.18 -0.38 -18.67
C GLY A 215 -1.54 0.71 -19.54
N LYS A 216 -0.34 0.46 -20.10
CA LYS A 216 0.35 1.38 -21.03
C LYS A 216 -0.07 1.22 -22.50
N VAL A 217 -0.56 0.05 -22.90
CA VAL A 217 -0.95 -0.27 -24.30
C VAL A 217 -2.38 0.20 -24.62
N ALA A 218 -3.03 0.93 -23.72
CA ALA A 218 -4.44 1.31 -23.84
C ALA A 218 -4.69 2.79 -23.63
#